data_AF-A0A4U0RXE1-F1
#
_entry.id   AF-A0A4U0RXE1-F1
#
_cell.length_a   1.000
_cell.length_b   1.000
_cell.length_c   1.000
_cell.angle_alpha   90.00
_cell.angle_beta   90.00
_cell.angle_gamma   90.00
#
_symmetry.space_group_name_H-M   'P 1'
#
loop_
_entity.id
_entity.type
_entity.pdbx_description
1 polymer ?
#
loop_
_entity_poly.entity_id
_entity_poly.type
_entity_poly.pdbx_seq_one_letter_code
_entity_poly.pdbx_strand_id
1 'polypeptide(L)'
;MSTETEFVSDALRFLEEIGADISGVEPGTHLFDSGVLDSLGTLAFLDFLEQQMGEEIEIDALDMDSIATLRGAHRFVQDQKQD
;
A
#
# COMPACT_ATOMS: atom_id res chain seq x y z
N MET A 1 -0.35 14.84 -7.46
CA MET A 1 -1.28 13.79 -7.01
C MET A 1 -1.22 12.67 -8.03
N SER A 2 -0.63 11.53 -7.69
CA SER A 2 -0.63 10.36 -8.57
C SER A 2 -2.04 9.80 -8.67
N THR A 3 -2.46 9.41 -9.86
CA THR A 3 -3.75 8.75 -10.10
C THR A 3 -3.79 7.37 -9.43
N GLU A 4 -4.99 6.81 -9.19
CA GLU A 4 -5.13 5.44 -8.66
C GLU A 4 -4.38 4.44 -9.53
N THR A 5 -4.46 4.60 -10.86
CA THR A 5 -3.78 3.73 -11.82
C THR A 5 -2.26 3.78 -11.71
N GLU A 6 -1.68 4.97 -11.56
CA GLU A 6 -0.23 5.14 -11.37
C GLU A 6 0.22 4.52 -10.05
N PHE A 7 -0.49 4.83 -8.96
CA PHE A 7 -0.19 4.28 -7.64
C PHE A 7 -0.29 2.75 -7.63
N VAL A 8 -1.34 2.17 -8.20
CA VAL A 8 -1.52 0.71 -8.29
C VAL A 8 -0.38 0.10 -9.09
N SER A 9 0.02 0.71 -10.21
CA SER A 9 1.13 0.19 -11.03
C SER A 9 2.46 0.22 -10.27
N ASP A 10 2.74 1.30 -9.54
CA ASP A 10 3.95 1.44 -8.73
C ASP A 10 3.96 0.47 -7.55
N ALA A 11 2.83 0.32 -6.86
CA ALA A 11 2.67 -0.61 -5.76
C ALA A 11 2.80 -2.07 -6.21
N LEU A 12 2.22 -2.44 -7.35
CA LEU A 12 2.38 -3.80 -7.91
C LEU A 12 3.83 -4.08 -8.29
N ARG A 13 4.53 -3.12 -8.91
CA ARG A 13 5.96 -3.26 -9.19
C ARG A 13 6.76 -3.46 -7.89
N PHE A 14 6.49 -2.65 -6.87
CA PHE A 14 7.15 -2.77 -5.57
C PHE A 14 6.91 -4.15 -4.94
N LEU A 15 5.67 -4.62 -4.95
CA LEU A 15 5.29 -5.94 -4.43
C LEU A 15 6.01 -7.07 -5.18
N GLU A 16 6.12 -6.97 -6.51
CA GLU A 16 6.89 -7.91 -7.32
C GLU A 16 8.40 -7.89 -6.98
N GLU A 17 8.97 -6.70 -6.77
CA GLU A 17 10.39 -6.51 -6.42
C GLU A 17 10.75 -7.13 -5.06
N ILE A 18 9.84 -7.10 -4.08
CA ILE A 18 10.02 -7.76 -2.79
C ILE A 18 9.66 -9.26 -2.82
N GLY A 19 9.25 -9.78 -3.99
CA GLY A 19 8.97 -11.20 -4.22
C GLY A 19 7.55 -11.65 -3.86
N ALA A 20 6.60 -10.72 -3.74
CA ALA A 20 5.19 -11.07 -3.51
C ALA A 20 4.53 -11.59 -4.79
N ASP A 21 3.59 -12.52 -4.65
CA ASP A 21 2.79 -13.01 -5.78
C ASP A 21 1.65 -12.04 -6.08
N ILE A 22 1.83 -11.21 -7.11
CA ILE A 22 0.84 -10.22 -7.54
C ILE A 22 -0.18 -10.78 -8.56
N SER A 23 -0.16 -12.08 -8.82
CA SER A 23 -1.03 -12.70 -9.83
C SER A 23 -2.51 -12.56 -9.46
N GLY A 24 -3.24 -11.73 -10.21
CA GLY A 24 -4.67 -11.51 -9.96
C GLY A 24 -4.96 -10.51 -8.82
N VAL A 25 -3.97 -9.73 -8.40
CA VAL A 25 -4.19 -8.61 -7.48
C VAL A 25 -4.90 -7.48 -8.23
N GLU A 26 -6.11 -7.15 -7.78
CA GLU A 26 -6.88 -6.00 -8.24
C GLU A 26 -6.83 -4.88 -7.19
N PRO A 27 -7.19 -3.62 -7.53
CA PRO A 27 -7.12 -2.52 -6.57
C PRO A 27 -7.94 -2.71 -5.30
N GLY A 28 -9.02 -3.50 -5.37
CA GLY A 28 -9.88 -3.85 -4.24
C GLY A 28 -9.54 -5.19 -3.58
N THR A 29 -8.50 -5.90 -4.03
CA THR A 29 -8.06 -7.15 -3.42
C THR A 29 -7.47 -6.87 -2.05
N HIS A 30 -7.90 -7.66 -1.07
CA HIS A 30 -7.42 -7.57 0.31
C HIS A 30 -6.05 -8.26 0.43
N LEU A 31 -4.98 -7.48 0.54
CA LEU A 31 -3.58 -7.88 0.40
C LEU A 31 -3.12 -8.84 1.51
N PHE A 32 -3.63 -8.66 2.73
CA PHE A 32 -3.33 -9.55 3.87
C PHE A 32 -4.00 -10.91 3.72
N ASP A 33 -5.33 -10.92 3.54
CA ASP A 33 -6.13 -12.13 3.30
C ASP A 33 -5.69 -12.91 2.05
N SER A 34 -5.24 -12.23 1.00
CA SER A 34 -4.71 -12.87 -0.21
C SER A 34 -3.30 -13.45 -0.02
N GLY A 35 -2.64 -13.18 1.12
CA GLY A 35 -1.26 -13.61 1.40
C GLY A 35 -0.20 -12.88 0.57
N VAL A 36 -0.57 -11.76 -0.07
CA VAL A 36 0.36 -10.91 -0.84
C VAL A 36 1.27 -10.15 0.12
N LEU A 37 0.69 -9.63 1.21
CA LEU A 37 1.43 -9.02 2.30
C LEU A 37 1.51 -9.98 3.47
N ASP A 38 2.74 -10.46 3.74
CA ASP A 38 3.09 -11.10 5.01
C ASP A 38 3.58 -10.06 6.03
N SER A 39 3.96 -10.46 7.24
CA SER A 39 4.43 -9.54 8.27
C SER A 39 5.63 -8.68 7.87
N LEU A 40 6.52 -9.18 7.01
CA LEU A 40 7.72 -8.46 6.58
C LEU A 40 7.41 -7.55 5.38
N GLY A 41 6.69 -8.07 4.40
CA GLY A 41 6.18 -7.33 3.26
C GLY A 41 5.26 -6.19 3.70
N THR A 42 4.53 -6.35 4.79
CA THR A 42 3.73 -5.28 5.41
C THR A 42 4.61 -4.11 5.84
N LEU A 43 5.71 -4.37 6.54
CA LEU A 43 6.66 -3.31 6.95
C LEU A 43 7.30 -2.64 5.73
N ALA A 44 7.67 -3.42 4.72
CA ALA A 44 8.20 -2.89 3.47
C ALA A 44 7.16 -2.04 2.72
N PHE A 45 5.90 -2.46 2.72
CA PHE A 45 4.79 -1.72 2.11
C PHE A 45 4.49 -0.42 2.86
N LEU A 46 4.59 -0.41 4.19
CA LEU A 46 4.51 0.82 4.98
C LEU A 46 5.61 1.80 4.60
N ASP A 47 6.86 1.34 4.50
CA ASP A 47 7.99 2.18 4.05
C ASP A 47 7.75 2.73 2.62
N PHE A 48 7.17 1.93 1.72
CA PHE A 48 6.75 2.42 0.39
C PHE A 48 5.69 3.54 0.48
N LEU A 49 4.70 3.42 1.36
CA LEU A 49 3.69 4.45 1.57
C LEU A 49 4.29 5.73 2.16
N GLU A 50 5.20 5.60 3.13
CA GLU A 50 5.96 6.69 3.73
C GLU A 50 6.77 7.45 2.68
N GLN A 51 7.48 6.73 1.80
CA GLN A 51 8.21 7.34 0.69
C GLN A 51 7.29 8.11 -0.26
N GLN A 52 6.06 7.62 -0.49
CA GLN A 52 5.08 8.32 -1.32
C GLN A 52 4.56 9.60 -0.65
N MET A 53 4.40 9.61 0.67
CA MET A 53 3.95 10.79 1.42
C MET A 53 5.08 11.78 1.69
N GLY A 54 6.31 11.30 1.83
CA GLY A 54 7.46 12.06 2.30
C GLY A 54 7.51 12.22 3.82
N GLU A 55 6.68 11.46 4.55
CA GLU A 55 6.52 11.51 6.01
C GLU A 55 6.36 10.09 6.57
N GLU A 56 6.75 9.91 7.83
CA GLU A 56 6.67 8.63 8.54
C GLU A 56 5.22 8.37 8.98
N ILE A 57 4.74 7.14 8.83
CA ILE A 57 3.41 6.73 9.24
C ILE A 57 3.47 6.34 10.71
N GLU A 58 2.67 7.01 11.54
CA GLU A 58 2.52 6.58 12.93
C GLU A 58 1.70 5.28 13.00
N ILE A 59 2.40 4.15 13.06
CA ILE A 59 1.80 2.80 13.05
C ILE A 59 0.76 2.64 14.18
N ASP A 60 0.98 3.25 15.34
CA ASP A 60 0.05 3.19 16.47
C ASP A 60 -1.30 3.87 16.18
N ALA A 61 -1.34 4.81 15.25
CA ALA A 61 -2.55 5.50 14.79
C ALA A 61 -3.09 4.95 13.47
N LEU A 62 -2.33 4.07 12.80
CA LEU A 62 -2.71 3.49 11.52
C LEU A 62 -3.76 2.40 11.70
N ASP A 63 -4.90 2.60 11.06
CA ASP A 63 -5.86 1.53 10.86
C ASP A 63 -5.42 0.62 9.70
N MET A 64 -5.02 -0.60 10.02
CA MET A 64 -4.55 -1.59 9.04
C MET A 64 -5.62 -1.90 7.98
N ASP A 65 -6.90 -1.80 8.33
CA ASP A 65 -8.00 -2.00 7.39
C ASP A 65 -8.03 -0.90 6.31
N SER A 66 -7.49 0.29 6.60
CA SER A 66 -7.41 1.40 5.66
C SER A 66 -6.39 1.16 4.54
N ILE A 67 -5.35 0.35 4.79
CA ILE A 67 -4.31 0.02 3.81
C ILE A 67 -4.40 -1.43 3.31
N ALA A 68 -5.42 -2.17 3.73
CA ALA A 68 -5.61 -3.58 3.37
C ALA A 68 -5.83 -3.82 1.87
N THR A 69 -6.15 -2.79 1.10
CA THR A 69 -6.29 -2.86 -0.35
C THR A 69 -5.46 -1.75 -1.00
N LEU A 70 -5.00 -1.94 -2.25
CA LEU A 70 -4.25 -0.91 -2.96
C LEU A 70 -5.07 0.39 -3.12
N ARG A 71 -6.39 0.28 -3.33
CA ARG A 71 -7.29 1.44 -3.37
C ARG A 71 -7.37 2.13 -2.01
N GLY A 72 -7.48 1.37 -0.93
CA GLY A 72 -7.48 1.91 0.43
C GLY A 72 -6.18 2.65 0.71
N ALA A 73 -5.04 2.04 0.41
CA ALA A 73 -3.72 2.63 0.57
C ALA A 73 -3.55 3.91 -0.28
N HIS A 74 -4.02 3.93 -1.53
CA HIS A 74 -4.02 5.14 -2.36
C HIS A 74 -4.82 6.27 -1.72
N ARG A 75 -6.02 5.94 -1.23
CA ARG A 75 -6.88 6.91 -0.55
C ARG A 75 -6.25 7.45 0.73
N PHE A 76 -5.65 6.58 1.53
CA PHE A 76 -4.92 6.96 2.74
C PHE A 76 -3.80 7.97 2.41
N VAL A 77 -2.99 7.69 1.39
CA VAL A 77 -1.93 8.61 0.93
C VAL A 77 -2.50 9.94 0.43
N GLN A 78 -3.68 9.93 -0.20
CA GLN A 78 -4.33 11.17 -0.65
C GLN A 78 -4.92 11.99 0.50
N ASP A 79 -5.48 11.34 1.51
CA ASP A 79 -6.08 12.01 2.66
C ASP A 79 -5.00 12.68 3.52
N GLN A 80 -3.84 12.04 3.71
CA GLN A 80 -2.70 12.62 4.47
C GLN A 80 -2.02 13.80 3.76
N LYS A 81 -2.02 13.84 2.41
CA LYS A 81 -1.44 14.96 1.64
C LYS A 81 -2.29 16.24 1.62
N GLN A 82 -3.47 16.22 2.24
CA GLN A 82 -4.37 17.38 2.30
C GLN A 82 -4.30 18.18 3.61
N ASP A 83 -3.53 17.72 4.59
CA ASP A 83 -3.27 18.45 5.85
C ASP A 83 -2.07 19.43 5.73
#